data_AF-A0A513ZSA5-F1
#
_entry.id   AF-A0A513ZSA5-F1
#
_cell.length_a   1.000
_cell.length_b   1.000
_cell.length_c   1.000
_cell.angle_alpha   90.00
_cell.angle_beta   90.00
_cell.angle_gamma   90.00
#
_symmetry.space_group_name_H-M   'P 1'
#
loop_
_entity.id
_entity.type
_entity.pdbx_description
1 polymer ?
#
loop_
_entity_poly.entity_id
_entity_poly.type
_entity_poly.pdbx_seq_one_letter_code
_entity_poly.pdbx_strand_id
1 'polypeptide(L)'
;MKIPTTLFAISYFAHLGLCEGISFAAVYPPPYLPYKCKDVPIPTTFMFAAAGSQLWDNGGACGRFYELHCLSPLGPGTKCTGQNIIVKIIEGKVGYRAPMFSLSQTAGKKFYTGTGRVKIEWHEVGGQGW
;
A
#
# COMPACT_ATOMS: atom_id res chain seq x y z
N MET A 1 -19.51 -46.17 32.54
CA MET A 1 -19.27 -44.70 32.56
C MET A 1 -18.56 -44.31 31.28
N LYS A 2 -19.22 -43.53 30.42
CA LYS A 2 -18.72 -43.13 29.10
C LYS A 2 -17.99 -41.80 29.27
N ILE A 3 -16.70 -41.77 28.98
CA ILE A 3 -15.87 -40.56 28.99
C ILE A 3 -16.16 -39.83 27.67
N PRO A 4 -16.73 -38.61 27.67
CA PRO A 4 -16.82 -37.85 26.45
C PRO A 4 -15.47 -37.13 26.25
N THR A 5 -14.64 -37.71 25.39
CA THR A 5 -13.42 -37.08 24.86
C THR A 5 -13.83 -35.81 24.12
N THR A 6 -13.75 -34.68 24.81
CA THR A 6 -14.08 -33.36 24.28
C THR A 6 -12.90 -32.89 23.42
N LEU A 7 -13.06 -32.97 22.10
CA LEU A 7 -12.16 -32.34 21.13
C LEU A 7 -12.26 -30.81 21.30
N PHE A 8 -11.38 -30.23 22.11
CA PHE A 8 -11.07 -28.81 22.02
C PHE A 8 -10.34 -28.60 20.69
N ALA A 9 -11.10 -28.30 19.64
CA ALA A 9 -10.57 -27.70 18.43
C ALA A 9 -10.11 -26.28 18.79
N ILE A 10 -8.89 -26.17 19.30
CA ILE A 10 -8.21 -24.89 19.49
C ILE A 10 -7.84 -24.41 18.09
N SER A 11 -8.83 -23.91 17.33
CA SER A 11 -8.60 -23.00 16.22
C SER A 11 -8.27 -21.63 16.82
N TYR A 12 -7.15 -21.56 17.54
CA TYR A 12 -6.40 -20.31 17.61
C TYR A 12 -5.64 -20.25 16.29
N PHE A 13 -6.38 -19.91 15.22
CA PHE A 13 -5.78 -19.09 14.17
C PHE A 13 -5.48 -17.75 14.84
N ALA A 14 -4.42 -17.72 15.66
CA ALA A 14 -3.65 -16.52 15.78
C ALA A 14 -3.33 -16.19 14.32
N HIS A 15 -3.98 -15.16 13.79
CA HIS A 15 -3.44 -14.43 12.66
C HIS A 15 -2.09 -13.94 13.18
N LEU A 16 -1.09 -14.82 13.09
CA LEU A 16 0.30 -14.52 13.27
C LEU A 16 0.48 -13.36 12.34
N GLY A 17 0.55 -12.15 12.93
CA GLY A 17 0.67 -10.90 12.21
C GLY A 17 1.69 -11.16 11.15
N LEU A 18 1.22 -11.12 9.89
CA LEU A 18 2.04 -11.47 8.75
C LEU A 18 3.37 -10.76 8.97
N CYS A 19 4.45 -11.52 8.95
CA CYS A 19 5.78 -10.97 8.95
C CYS A 19 5.91 -10.25 7.61
N GLU A 20 5.30 -9.07 7.50
CA GLU A 20 5.23 -8.31 6.28
C GLU A 20 6.64 -7.84 5.99
N GLY A 21 7.17 -8.31 4.87
CA GLY A 21 8.45 -7.85 4.37
C GLY A 21 8.50 -6.33 4.40
N ILE A 22 9.70 -5.79 4.65
CA ILE A 22 9.91 -4.34 4.73
C ILE A 22 9.38 -3.70 3.45
N SER A 23 8.28 -2.96 3.58
CA SER A 23 7.62 -2.27 2.49
C SER A 23 8.06 -0.81 2.46
N PHE A 24 8.16 -0.27 1.25
CA PHE A 24 8.57 1.11 1.04
C PHE A 24 7.57 1.84 0.16
N ALA A 25 7.43 3.14 0.41
CA ALA A 25 6.78 4.08 -0.49
C ALA A 25 7.78 5.13 -1.00
N ALA A 26 7.53 5.65 -2.20
CA ALA A 26 8.24 6.80 -2.74
C ALA A 26 7.34 7.58 -3.71
N VAL A 27 7.61 8.86 -3.92
CA VAL A 27 6.89 9.67 -4.92
C VAL A 27 7.40 9.39 -6.33
N TYR A 28 6.49 9.34 -7.31
CA TYR A 28 6.83 9.38 -8.73
C TYR A 28 6.22 10.60 -9.45
N PRO A 29 6.99 11.26 -10.33
CA PRO A 29 6.51 12.44 -11.06
C PRO A 29 5.60 12.04 -12.24
N PRO A 30 4.76 12.99 -12.72
CA PRO A 30 4.05 12.85 -13.99
C PRO A 30 5.03 12.74 -15.19
N PRO A 31 4.56 12.30 -16.37
CA PRO A 31 3.16 12.06 -16.75
C PRO A 31 2.55 10.80 -16.11
N TYR A 32 1.26 10.86 -15.77
CA TYR A 32 0.50 9.74 -15.20
C TYR A 32 -0.26 8.91 -16.27
N LEU A 33 -0.20 9.35 -17.53
CA LEU A 33 -0.78 8.69 -18.69
C LEU A 33 0.34 8.27 -19.66
N PRO A 34 0.16 7.16 -20.39
CA PRO A 34 -0.87 6.13 -20.19
C PRO A 34 -0.62 5.35 -18.89
N TYR A 35 -1.67 4.68 -18.38
CA TYR A 35 -1.54 3.77 -17.24
C TYR A 35 -2.17 2.39 -17.51
N LYS A 36 -1.72 1.37 -16.77
CA LYS A 36 -2.07 -0.05 -17.00
C LYS A 36 -3.52 -0.39 -16.63
N CYS A 37 -4.09 0.23 -15.60
CA CYS A 37 -5.45 -0.07 -15.16
C CYS A 37 -6.51 0.67 -16.01
N LYS A 38 -6.66 0.32 -17.29
CA LYS A 38 -7.45 1.10 -18.27
C LYS A 38 -8.87 1.48 -17.84
N ASP A 39 -9.56 0.62 -17.10
CA ASP A 39 -10.95 0.83 -16.66
C ASP A 39 -11.07 1.53 -15.28
N VAL A 40 -9.93 1.91 -14.70
CA VAL A 40 -9.87 2.59 -13.40
C VAL A 40 -9.68 4.09 -13.64
N PRO A 41 -10.67 4.94 -13.34
CA PRO A 41 -10.48 6.37 -13.46
C PRO A 41 -9.49 6.87 -12.39
N ILE A 42 -8.62 7.79 -12.79
CA ILE A 42 -7.78 8.55 -11.86
C ILE A 42 -8.71 9.37 -10.95
N PRO A 43 -8.58 9.26 -9.61
CA PRO A 43 -9.42 10.04 -8.70
C PRO A 43 -9.11 11.53 -8.83
N THR A 44 -10.14 12.39 -8.78
CA THR A 44 -10.01 13.86 -8.87
C THR A 44 -9.19 14.46 -7.73
N THR A 45 -9.08 13.76 -6.60
CA THR A 45 -8.22 14.12 -5.46
C THR A 45 -6.73 13.89 -5.74
N PHE A 46 -6.39 13.18 -6.82
CA PHE A 46 -5.05 12.70 -7.14
C PHE A 46 -4.43 11.82 -6.03
N MET A 47 -5.24 11.21 -5.15
CA MET A 47 -4.79 10.26 -4.13
C MET A 47 -4.69 8.84 -4.73
N PHE A 48 -3.62 8.59 -5.49
CA PHE A 48 -3.38 7.30 -6.14
C PHE A 48 -1.91 6.88 -6.08
N ALA A 49 -1.67 5.61 -6.43
CA ALA A 49 -0.33 5.03 -6.50
C ALA A 49 -0.18 4.02 -7.65
N ALA A 50 1.07 3.74 -8.00
CA ALA A 50 1.46 2.57 -8.77
C ALA A 50 1.94 1.46 -7.83
N ALA A 51 1.44 0.24 -8.01
CA ALA A 51 1.81 -0.93 -7.21
C ALA A 51 3.14 -1.55 -7.70
N GLY A 52 4.01 -1.90 -6.75
CA GLY A 52 5.24 -2.66 -7.02
C GLY A 52 4.95 -4.14 -7.34
N SER A 53 5.98 -4.88 -7.76
CA SER A 53 5.83 -6.26 -8.25
C SER A 53 5.12 -7.23 -7.29
N GLN A 54 5.31 -7.06 -5.98
CA GLN A 54 4.72 -7.93 -4.96
C GLN A 54 3.22 -7.65 -4.75
N LEU A 55 2.75 -6.44 -5.05
CA LEU A 55 1.36 -6.04 -4.91
C LEU A 55 0.60 -6.06 -6.24
N TRP A 56 1.29 -5.83 -7.36
CA TRP A 56 0.65 -5.59 -8.66
C TRP A 56 -0.30 -6.72 -9.11
N ASP A 57 0.04 -7.98 -8.81
CA ASP A 57 -0.78 -9.16 -9.09
C ASP A 57 -1.28 -9.22 -10.55
N ASN A 58 -0.39 -8.89 -11.49
CA ASN A 58 -0.71 -8.81 -12.93
C ASN A 58 -1.96 -7.96 -13.25
N GLY A 59 -2.21 -6.90 -12.47
CA GLY A 59 -3.38 -6.04 -12.60
C GLY A 59 -4.51 -6.36 -11.62
N GLY A 60 -4.40 -7.43 -10.84
CA GLY A 60 -5.35 -7.78 -9.77
C GLY A 60 -5.52 -6.67 -8.73
N ALA A 61 -4.50 -5.82 -8.53
CA ALA A 61 -4.55 -4.66 -7.65
C ALA A 61 -5.31 -3.44 -8.22
N CYS A 62 -5.66 -3.44 -9.51
CA CYS A 62 -6.31 -2.29 -10.13
C CYS A 62 -7.58 -1.86 -9.41
N GLY A 63 -7.66 -0.57 -9.06
CA GLY A 63 -8.84 0.03 -8.43
C GLY A 63 -8.99 -0.24 -6.94
N ARG A 64 -8.16 -1.10 -6.35
CA ARG A 64 -8.12 -1.34 -4.90
C ARG A 64 -7.60 -0.11 -4.16
N PHE A 65 -8.04 0.03 -2.91
CA PHE A 65 -7.63 1.12 -2.02
C PHE A 65 -6.79 0.57 -0.89
N TYR A 66 -5.75 1.30 -0.52
CA TYR A 66 -4.86 0.94 0.58
C TYR A 66 -4.69 2.13 1.51
N GLU A 67 -4.84 1.89 2.82
CA GLU A 67 -4.36 2.82 3.83
C GLU A 67 -2.88 2.57 4.09
N LEU A 68 -2.09 3.64 4.07
CA LEU A 68 -0.65 3.62 4.32
C LEU A 68 -0.33 4.44 5.57
N HIS A 69 0.56 3.91 6.40
CA HIS A 69 1.15 4.62 7.52
C HIS A 69 2.69 4.65 7.39
N CYS A 70 3.28 5.83 7.63
CA CYS A 70 4.71 6.07 7.48
C CYS A 70 5.41 5.70 8.78
N LEU A 71 6.22 4.65 8.77
CA LEU A 71 6.93 4.16 9.95
C LEU A 71 8.23 4.94 10.19
N SER A 72 9.02 5.14 9.14
CA SER A 72 10.28 5.87 9.26
C SER A 72 10.79 6.42 7.92
N PRO A 73 11.49 7.56 7.94
CA PRO A 73 12.15 8.10 6.74
C PRO A 73 13.42 7.32 6.39
N LEU A 74 13.75 7.24 5.10
CA LEU A 74 15.00 6.67 4.60
C LEU A 74 15.76 7.72 3.80
N GLY A 75 16.59 8.47 4.51
CA GLY A 75 17.49 9.46 3.92
C GLY A 75 17.48 10.80 4.66
N PRO A 76 18.54 11.61 4.48
CA PRO A 76 18.64 12.93 5.09
C PRO A 76 17.57 13.87 4.51
N GLY A 77 16.96 14.67 5.38
CA GLY A 77 15.93 15.64 4.99
C GLY A 77 14.53 15.04 4.78
N THR A 78 14.37 13.72 4.91
CA THR A 78 13.08 13.04 4.77
C THR A 78 12.40 12.91 6.13
N LYS A 79 11.09 13.20 6.21
CA LYS A 79 10.31 13.08 7.45
C LYS A 79 8.90 12.59 7.15
N CYS A 80 8.40 11.64 7.94
CA CYS A 80 6.99 11.29 7.96
C CYS A 80 6.17 12.48 8.48
N THR A 81 4.98 12.72 7.92
CA THR A 81 4.06 13.76 8.44
C THR A 81 3.29 13.30 9.68
N GLY A 82 3.26 11.98 9.93
CA GLY A 82 2.42 11.35 10.95
C GLY A 82 0.97 11.13 10.50
N GLN A 83 0.63 11.53 9.27
CA GLN A 83 -0.71 11.31 8.72
C GLN A 83 -0.78 9.99 7.96
N ASN A 84 -1.87 9.25 8.19
CA ASN A 84 -2.24 8.14 7.31
C ASN A 84 -2.84 8.70 6.02
N ILE A 85 -2.62 7.99 4.92
CA ILE A 85 -3.24 8.31 3.64
C ILE A 85 -3.91 7.09 3.06
N ILE A 86 -4.98 7.30 2.31
CA ILE A 86 -5.59 6.28 1.47
C ILE A 86 -5.26 6.57 0.02
N VAL A 87 -4.82 5.55 -0.73
CA VAL A 87 -4.52 5.67 -2.16
C VAL A 87 -5.22 4.59 -2.96
N LYS A 88 -5.69 4.96 -4.16
CA LYS A 88 -6.20 4.03 -5.17
C LYS A 88 -5.07 3.54 -6.08
N ILE A 89 -5.04 2.26 -6.41
CA ILE A 89 -4.08 1.75 -7.40
C ILE A 89 -4.58 1.99 -8.82
N ILE A 90 -3.77 2.67 -9.63
CA ILE A 90 -4.06 2.94 -11.05
C ILE A 90 -3.00 2.39 -12.01
N GLU A 91 -1.84 1.97 -11.51
CA GLU A 91 -0.69 1.57 -12.33
C GLU A 91 0.10 0.45 -11.64
N GLY A 92 0.89 -0.30 -12.41
CA GLY A 92 1.84 -1.28 -11.92
C GLY A 92 3.28 -0.92 -12.29
N LYS A 93 4.11 -0.58 -11.31
CA LYS A 93 5.54 -0.35 -11.51
C LYS A 93 6.32 -1.62 -11.20
N VAL A 94 6.34 -2.57 -12.13
CA VAL A 94 7.04 -3.85 -11.96
C VAL A 94 8.53 -3.70 -12.30
N GLY A 95 9.38 -3.79 -11.29
CA GLY A 95 10.83 -3.70 -11.46
C GLY A 95 11.53 -3.93 -10.13
N TYR A 96 12.75 -4.47 -10.16
CA TYR A 96 13.47 -4.88 -8.96
C TYR A 96 13.66 -3.76 -7.92
N ARG A 97 13.72 -2.50 -8.38
CA ARG A 97 13.89 -1.33 -7.52
C ARG A 97 12.60 -0.57 -7.23
N ALA A 98 11.45 -1.02 -7.73
CA ALA A 98 10.19 -0.34 -7.48
C ALA A 98 9.80 -0.44 -6.00
N PRO A 99 9.37 0.66 -5.35
CA PRO A 99 8.77 0.57 -4.03
C PRO A 99 7.45 -0.23 -4.10
N MET A 100 6.95 -0.66 -2.95
CA MET A 100 5.63 -1.31 -2.86
C MET A 100 4.54 -0.36 -3.37
N PHE A 101 4.64 0.92 -3.00
CA PHE A 101 3.76 1.98 -3.47
C PHE A 101 4.58 3.13 -4.05
N SER A 102 4.44 3.39 -5.35
CA SER A 102 4.89 4.65 -5.93
C SER A 102 3.73 5.63 -5.85
N LEU A 103 3.82 6.66 -5.01
CA LEU A 103 2.73 7.61 -4.74
C LEU A 103 2.70 8.72 -5.77
N SER A 104 1.50 9.21 -6.11
CA SER A 104 1.36 10.49 -6.80
C SER A 104 2.03 11.62 -6.01
N GLN A 105 2.33 12.75 -6.65
CA GLN A 105 2.89 13.91 -5.95
C GLN A 105 1.96 14.43 -4.85
N THR A 106 0.65 14.43 -5.10
CA THR A 106 -0.36 14.86 -4.13
C THR A 106 -0.41 13.95 -2.91
N ALA A 107 -0.44 12.63 -3.11
CA ALA A 107 -0.43 11.66 -2.02
C ALA A 107 0.89 11.73 -1.23
N GLY A 108 2.02 11.76 -1.95
CA GLY A 108 3.35 11.88 -1.36
C GLY A 108 3.52 13.10 -0.48
N LYS A 109 3.10 14.28 -0.95
CA LYS A 109 3.20 15.55 -0.20
C LYS A 109 2.43 15.52 1.12
N LYS A 110 1.31 14.78 1.19
CA LYS A 110 0.57 14.57 2.44
C LYS A 110 1.25 13.57 3.37
N PHE A 111 1.98 12.60 2.80
CA PHE A 111 2.50 11.45 3.54
C PHE A 111 3.89 11.68 4.16
N TYR A 112 4.78 12.34 3.43
CA TYR A 112 6.12 12.65 3.92
C TYR A 112 6.71 13.89 3.22
N THR A 113 7.64 14.55 3.90
CA THR A 113 8.43 15.66 3.33
C THR A 113 9.81 15.18 2.92
N GLY A 114 10.47 15.89 2.01
CA GLY A 114 11.82 15.55 1.54
C GLY A 114 11.78 14.67 0.29
N THR A 115 12.80 13.82 0.12
CA THR A 115 12.97 13.00 -1.09
C THR A 115 13.25 11.54 -0.73
N GLY A 116 13.38 10.67 -1.74
CA GLY A 116 13.73 9.28 -1.49
C GLY A 116 12.54 8.46 -1.02
N ARG A 117 12.80 7.53 -0.09
CA ARG A 117 11.84 6.50 0.33
C ARG A 117 11.46 6.65 1.79
N VAL A 118 10.31 6.08 2.13
CA VAL A 118 9.90 5.88 3.51
C VAL A 118 9.53 4.41 3.72
N LYS A 119 9.83 3.89 4.91
CA LYS A 119 9.33 2.59 5.35
C LYS A 119 7.87 2.76 5.76
N ILE A 120 7.03 1.81 5.37
CA ILE A 120 5.58 1.88 5.59
C ILE A 120 5.04 0.59 6.21
N GLU A 121 3.88 0.72 6.85
CA GLU A 121 2.90 -0.35 6.99
C GLU A 121 1.67 0.00 6.15
N TRP A 122 0.92 -1.01 5.72
CA TRP A 122 -0.23 -0.82 4.85
C TRP A 122 -1.24 -1.95 4.98
N HIS A 123 -2.49 -1.69 4.63
CA HIS A 123 -3.51 -2.72 4.49
C HIS A 123 -4.56 -2.29 3.47
N GLU A 124 -5.23 -3.28 2.87
CA GLU A 124 -6.34 -3.02 1.94
C GLU A 124 -7.55 -2.50 2.70
N VAL A 125 -8.20 -1.46 2.15
CA VAL A 125 -9.43 -0.88 2.70
C VAL A 125 -10.54 -0.88 1.65
N GLY A 126 -11.79 -0.94 2.12
CA GLY A 126 -12.95 -0.82 1.23
C GLY A 126 -13.02 0.57 0.60
N GLY A 127 -13.29 0.64 -0.71
CA GLY A 127 -13.37 1.89 -1.46
C GLY A 127 -14.61 2.78 -1.19
N GLN A 128 -15.25 2.65 -0.03
CA GLN A 128 -16.47 3.42 0.28
C GLN A 128 -16.12 4.84 0.72
N GLY A 129 -16.47 5.83 -0.10
CA GLY A 129 -16.39 7.26 0.23
C GLY A 129 -15.41 8.10 -0.59
N TRP A 130 -14.87 7.58 -1.70
CA TRP A 130 -13.92 8.27 -2.59
C TRP A 130 -14.44 8.39 -4.03
#